data_AF-A0A847CHN2-F1
#
_entry.id   AF-A0A847CHN2-F1
#
_cell.length_a   1.000
_cell.length_b   1.000
_cell.length_c   1.000
_cell.angle_alpha   90.00
_cell.angle_beta   90.00
_cell.angle_gamma   90.00
#
_symmetry.space_group_name_H-M   'P 1'
#
loop_
_entity.id
_entity.type
_entity.pdbx_description
1 polymer ?
#
loop_
_entity_poly.entity_id
_entity_poly.type
_entity_poly.pdbx_seq_one_letter_code
_entity_poly.pdbx_strand_id
1 'polypeptide(L)' 'MSRFIKTHTNKNFKDIIFEKKLEAICLMLVDINLPIVEILNQNGIYNETYFYKRFKKIFGITPQIYRESKKHLINSVDF' A
#
# COMPACT_ATOMS: atom_id res chain seq x y z
N MET A 1 24.87 28.73 8.78
CA MET A 1 25.17 28.28 7.40
C MET A 1 25.38 26.78 7.36
N SER A 2 24.31 25.98 7.27
CA SER A 2 24.35 24.62 6.70
C SER A 2 23.72 24.69 5.31
N ARG A 3 24.61 25.05 4.40
CA ARG A 3 24.44 25.21 2.96
C ARG A 3 24.08 23.86 2.33
N PHE A 4 23.05 23.84 1.47
CA PHE A 4 22.87 22.95 0.30
C PHE A 4 22.90 21.44 0.61
N ILE A 5 21.96 20.59 0.22
CA ILE A 5 21.56 20.16 -1.12
C ILE A 5 20.31 19.30 -0.81
N LYS A 6 19.16 19.48 -1.48
CA LYS A 6 18.65 18.51 -2.47
C LYS A 6 17.40 19.10 -3.12
N THR A 7 17.68 19.94 -4.09
CA THR A 7 16.81 20.24 -5.21
C THR A 7 16.71 19.01 -6.13
N HIS A 8 15.54 18.85 -6.78
CA HIS A 8 15.30 18.05 -7.98
C HIS A 8 15.23 16.51 -7.91
N THR A 9 14.40 15.96 -7.01
CA THR A 9 13.56 14.79 -7.38
C THR A 9 12.30 14.86 -6.53
N ASN A 10 11.16 15.23 -7.12
CA ASN A 10 9.88 15.38 -6.41
C ASN A 10 9.25 14.01 -6.02
N LYS A 11 10.10 13.00 -5.86
CA LYS A 11 9.85 11.67 -5.31
C LYS A 11 10.97 11.39 -4.32
N ASN A 12 10.63 11.35 -3.04
CA ASN A 12 11.58 11.03 -1.98
C ASN A 12 11.96 9.54 -2.12
N PHE A 13 13.19 9.13 -1.80
CA PHE A 13 13.58 7.70 -1.83
C PHE A 13 12.62 6.80 -1.04
N LYS A 14 12.04 7.37 0.03
CA LYS A 14 10.96 6.78 0.83
C LYS A 14 9.70 6.47 0.01
N ASP A 15 9.37 7.28 -0.98
CA ASP A 15 8.20 7.08 -1.85
C ASP A 15 8.39 5.89 -2.78
N ILE A 16 9.59 5.70 -3.34
CA ILE A 16 9.92 4.56 -4.19
C ILE A 16 9.87 3.26 -3.38
N ILE A 17 10.45 3.25 -2.17
CA ILE A 17 10.33 2.11 -1.25
C ILE A 17 8.87 1.85 -0.89
N PHE A 18 8.10 2.91 -0.64
CA PHE A 18 6.69 2.78 -0.31
C PHE A 18 5.89 2.18 -1.48
N GLU A 19 6.11 2.63 -2.71
CA GLU A 19 5.47 2.08 -3.91
C GLU A 19 5.78 0.58 -4.04
N LYS A 20 7.03 0.16 -3.83
CA LYS A 20 7.40 -1.27 -3.86
C LYS A 20 6.74 -2.09 -2.75
N LYS A 21 6.66 -1.55 -1.53
CA LYS A 21 5.93 -2.20 -0.43
C LYS A 21 4.42 -2.27 -0.71
N LEU A 22 3.87 -1.23 -1.31
CA LEU A 22 2.45 -1.14 -1.66
C LEU A 22 2.07 -2.24 -2.67
N GLU A 23 2.89 -2.49 -3.68
CA GLU A 23 2.71 -3.60 -4.62
C GLU A 23 2.61 -4.95 -3.90
N ALA A 24 3.56 -5.24 -2.99
CA ALA A 24 3.55 -6.47 -2.21
C ALA A 24 2.32 -6.58 -1.30
N ILE A 25 1.94 -5.50 -0.62
CA ILE A 25 0.74 -5.46 0.23
C ILE A 25 -0.52 -5.69 -0.60
N CYS A 26 -0.64 -5.09 -1.79
CA CYS A 26 -1.77 -5.31 -2.69
C CYS A 26 -1.91 -6.76 -3.14
N LEU A 27 -0.80 -7.47 -3.35
CA LEU A 27 -0.82 -8.90 -3.66
C LEU A 27 -1.28 -9.71 -2.44
N MET A 28 -0.71 -9.44 -1.26
CA MET A 28 -1.09 -10.12 -0.01
C MET A 28 -2.55 -9.88 0.39
N LEU A 29 -3.10 -8.70 0.10
CA LEU A 29 -4.50 -8.37 0.36
C LEU A 29 -5.47 -9.24 -0.45
N VAL A 30 -5.04 -9.75 -1.61
CA VAL A 30 -5.85 -10.59 -2.49
C VAL A 30 -5.65 -12.07 -2.16
N ASP A 31 -4.41 -12.47 -1.92
CA ASP A 31 -4.01 -13.86 -1.75
C ASP A 31 -4.34 -14.39 -0.34
N ILE A 32 -4.26 -13.54 0.69
CA ILE A 32 -4.35 -13.97 2.08
C ILE A 32 -5.50 -13.28 2.82
N ASN A 33 -6.35 -14.06 3.49
CA ASN A 33 -7.38 -13.58 4.43
C ASN A 33 -6.81 -13.06 5.76
N LEU A 34 -5.58 -12.52 5.75
CA LEU A 34 -4.96 -11.94 6.95
C LEU A 34 -5.57 -10.57 7.28
N PRO A 35 -5.55 -10.15 8.56
CA PRO A 35 -5.84 -8.79 8.95
C PRO A 35 -4.86 -7.81 8.30
N ILE A 36 -5.37 -6.65 7.84
CA ILE A 36 -4.54 -5.60 7.20
C ILE A 36 -3.37 -5.21 8.11
N VAL A 37 -3.62 -5.10 9.42
CA VAL A 37 -2.62 -4.79 10.44
C VAL A 37 -1.43 -5.77 10.41
N GLU A 38 -1.69 -7.07 10.26
CA GLU A 38 -0.61 -8.06 10.19
C GLU A 38 0.19 -7.94 8.89
N ILE A 39 -0.49 -7.73 7.76
CA ILE A 39 0.17 -7.50 6.47
C ILE A 39 1.08 -6.27 6.55
N LEU A 40 0.64 -5.20 7.21
CA LEU A 40 1.44 -3.99 7.41
C LEU A 40 2.66 -4.24 8.30
N ASN A 41 2.49 -4.97 9.40
CA ASN A 41 3.58 -5.35 10.29
C ASN A 41 4.64 -6.20 9.56
N GLN A 42 4.22 -7.18 8.75
CA GLN A 42 5.13 -8.01 7.94
C GLN A 42 5.92 -7.19 6.90
N ASN A 43 5.32 -6.11 6.39
CA ASN A 43 5.96 -5.20 5.42
C ASN A 43 6.76 -4.06 6.10
N GLY A 44 6.91 -4.09 7.43
CA GLY A 44 7.63 -3.07 8.19
C GLY A 44 6.97 -1.69 8.12
N ILE A 45 5.63 -1.66 8.10
CA ILE A 45 4.82 -0.44 8.17
C ILE A 45 4.15 -0.40 9.54
N TYR A 46 4.75 0.35 10.47
CA TYR A 46 4.22 0.52 11.83
C TYR A 46 3.17 1.63 11.94
N ASN A 47 3.13 2.54 10.97
CA ASN A 47 2.17 3.65 10.97
C ASN A 47 1.02 3.37 10.01
N GLU A 48 0.01 2.69 10.53
CA GLU A 48 -1.22 2.36 9.80
C GLU A 48 -1.94 3.61 9.29
N THR A 49 -2.07 4.65 10.12
CA THR A 49 -2.77 5.88 9.74
C THR A 49 -2.11 6.55 8.53
N TYR A 50 -0.78 6.58 8.49
CA TYR A 50 -0.03 7.07 7.34
C TYR A 50 -0.26 6.21 6.11
N PHE A 51 -0.25 4.87 6.27
CA PHE A 51 -0.53 3.94 5.19
C PHE A 51 -1.94 4.12 4.62
N TYR A 52 -2.99 4.13 5.45
CA TYR A 52 -4.37 4.28 5.00
C TYR A 52 -4.58 5.58 4.23
N LYS A 53 -4.06 6.71 4.74
CA LYS A 53 -4.14 8.00 4.05
C LYS A 53 -3.47 7.94 2.68
N ARG A 54 -2.29 7.34 2.61
CA ARG A 54 -1.50 7.26 1.38
C ARG A 54 -2.08 6.26 0.38
N PHE A 55 -2.54 5.10 0.85
CA PHE A 55 -3.23 4.10 0.05
C PHE A 55 -4.50 4.68 -0.57
N LYS A 56 -5.34 5.34 0.23
CA LYS A 56 -6.55 6.01 -0.26
C LYS A 56 -6.23 7.14 -1.25
N LYS A 57 -5.11 7.84 -1.08
CA LYS A 57 -4.66 8.86 -2.05
C LYS A 57 -4.24 8.26 -3.40
N ILE A 58 -3.66 7.06 -3.41
CA ILE A 58 -3.17 6.38 -4.61
C ILE A 58 -4.30 5.64 -5.33
N PHE A 59 -5.10 4.85 -4.60
CA PHE A 59 -6.14 3.99 -5.17
C PHE A 59 -7.55 4.59 -5.10
N GLY A 60 -7.76 5.69 -4.37
CA GLY A 60 -9.08 6.29 -4.12
C GLY A 60 -9.93 5.55 -3.07
N ILE A 61 -9.62 4.29 -2.80
CA ILE A 61 -10.37 3.40 -1.90
C ILE A 61 -9.53 2.91 -0.71
N THR A 62 -10.17 2.32 0.29
CA THR A 62 -9.47 1.71 1.43
C THR A 62 -8.94 0.31 1.06
N PRO A 63 -7.88 -0.19 1.72
CA PRO A 63 -7.37 -1.55 1.48
C PRO A 63 -8.43 -2.64 1.70
N GLN A 64 -9.38 -2.39 2.61
CA GLN A 64 -10.52 -3.28 2.85
C GLN A 64 -11.44 -3.35 1.62
N ILE A 65 -11.83 -2.20 1.06
CA ILE A 65 -12.65 -2.14 -0.16
C ILE A 65 -11.89 -2.77 -1.35
N TYR A 66 -10.57 -2.54 -1.43
CA TYR A 66 -9.73 -3.16 -2.45
C TYR A 66 -9.77 -4.71 -2.37
N ARG A 67 -9.65 -5.26 -1.14
CA ARG A 67 -9.78 -6.70 -0.89
C ARG A 67 -11.16 -7.23 -1.25
N GLU A 68 -12.23 -6.55 -0.84
CA GLU A 68 -13.61 -6.94 -1.16
C GLU A 68 -13.86 -6.93 -2.67
N SER A 69 -13.45 -5.86 -3.37
CA SER A 69 -13.59 -5.73 -4.81
C SER A 69 -12.87 -6.86 -5.57
N LYS A 70 -11.65 -7.21 -5.16
CA LYS A 70 -10.89 -8.29 -5.80
C LYS A 70 -11.45 -9.67 -5.49
N LYS A 71 -11.95 -9.91 -4.28
CA LYS A 71 -12.63 -11.15 -3.91
C LYS A 71 -13.90 -11.36 -4.75
N HIS A 72 -14.68 -10.31 -4.98
CA HIS A 72 -15.84 -10.37 -5.88
C HIS A 72 -15.46 -10.65 -7.34
N LEU A 73 -14.31 -10.15 -7.80
CA LEU A 73 -13.85 -10.37 -9.17
C LEU A 73 -13.32 -11.80 -9.39
N ILE A 74 -12.62 -12.37 -8.42
CA ILE A 74 -12.14 -13.77 -8.50
C ILE A 74 -13.31 -14.77 -8.53
N ASN A 75 -14.33 -14.57 -7.69
CA ASN A 75 -15.51 -15.45 -7.67
C ASN A 75 -16.38 -15.41 -8.95
N SER A 76 -16.07 -14.53 -9.91
CA SER A 76 -16.78 -14.41 -11.19
C SER A 76 -16.07 -15.10 -12.38
N VAL A 77 -14.87 -15.66 -12.17
CA VAL A 77 -14.08 -16.32 -13.22
C VAL A 77 -14.09 -17.85 -13.08
N ASP A 78 -14.76 -18.39 -12.06
CA ASP A 78 -14.98 -19.84 -11.88
C ASP A 78 -16.30 -20.31 -12.51
N PHE A 79 -16.51 -20.02 -13.80
CA PHE A 79 -17.56 -20.63 -14.62
C PHE A 79 -17.02 -21.18 -15.94
#